data_AF-A0A0Q6LA83-F1
#
_entry.id   AF-A0A0Q6LA83-F1
#
_cell.length_a   1.000
_cell.length_b   1.000
_cell.length_c   1.000
_cell.angle_alpha   90.00
_cell.angle_beta   90.00
_cell.angle_gamma   90.00
#
_symmetry.space_group_name_H-M   'P 1'
#
loop_
_entity.id
_entity.type
_entity.pdbx_description
1 polymer ?
#
loop_
_entity_poly.entity_id
_entity_poly.type
_entity_poly.pdbx_seq_one_letter_code
_entity_poly.pdbx_strand_id
1 'polypeptide(L)'
;MMIDVAIGRTATGARSFPLGFRVEFLRQWDQCLTRGSRTALLRQYNLTGNTVKRWIDARENGEWTASMVTVSDASKNAMTNRERAELARLRRENEQLKKKVEQSEAVQEILGKAYELLEGMNTSSQNDNNDIPVSLMSATEYADWLRRNKLS
;
A
#
# COMPACT_ATOMS: atom_id res chain seq x y z
N MET A 1 28.32 -1.82 27.70
CA MET A 1 27.45 -2.00 26.53
C MET A 1 27.56 -0.75 25.66
N MET A 2 27.86 -0.86 24.37
CA MET A 2 27.85 0.31 23.49
C MET A 2 26.40 0.62 23.06
N ILE A 3 26.03 1.90 23.05
CA ILE A 3 24.72 2.35 22.58
C ILE A 3 24.76 2.35 21.04
N ASP A 4 23.95 1.50 20.41
CA ASP A 4 23.90 1.31 18.94
C ASP A 4 23.01 2.35 18.22
N VAL A 5 22.77 3.50 18.86
CA VAL A 5 21.92 4.55 18.30
C VAL A 5 22.81 5.61 17.64
N ALA A 6 22.64 5.79 16.32
CA ALA A 6 23.42 6.76 15.55
C ALA A 6 23.20 8.20 16.05
N ILE A 7 24.29 8.89 16.39
CA ILE A 7 24.27 10.30 16.77
C ILE A 7 24.20 11.14 15.50
N GLY A 8 23.15 11.95 15.36
CA GLY A 8 22.92 12.80 14.20
C GLY A 8 23.66 14.13 14.26
N ARG A 9 23.38 14.99 13.28
CA ARG A 9 23.83 16.40 13.25
C ARG A 9 22.64 17.32 13.04
N THR A 10 22.69 18.51 13.64
CA THR A 10 21.72 19.59 13.36
C THR A 10 22.05 20.27 12.03
N ALA A 11 21.13 21.06 11.49
CA ALA A 11 21.35 21.83 10.25
C ALA A 11 22.57 22.79 10.36
N THR A 12 22.87 23.26 11.56
CA THR A 12 24.05 24.10 11.88
C THR A 12 25.34 23.27 12.09
N GLY A 13 25.28 21.95 11.93
CA GLY A 13 26.43 21.04 12.07
C GLY A 13 26.75 20.59 13.50
N ALA A 14 25.98 21.01 14.50
CA ALA A 14 26.19 20.58 15.88
C ALA A 14 25.75 19.11 16.07
N ARG A 15 26.37 18.40 17.02
CA ARG A 15 25.96 17.01 17.36
C ARG A 15 24.53 17.02 17.90
N SER A 16 23.67 16.18 17.33
CA SER A 16 22.29 15.99 17.77
C SER A 16 22.12 14.59 18.35
N PHE A 17 21.68 14.52 19.60
CA PHE A 17 21.46 13.25 20.29
C PHE A 17 19.99 12.86 20.16
N PRO A 18 19.66 11.79 19.43
CA PRO A 18 18.27 11.32 19.34
C PRO A 18 17.76 10.85 20.70
N LEU A 19 16.44 10.84 20.88
CA LEU A 19 15.84 10.49 22.18
C LEU A 19 16.23 9.08 22.63
N GLY A 20 16.22 8.10 21.72
CA GLY A 20 16.65 6.72 22.01
C GLY A 20 18.08 6.63 22.56
N PHE A 21 19.00 7.43 22.03
CA PHE A 21 20.37 7.51 22.55
C PHE A 21 20.39 8.05 23.99
N ARG A 22 19.64 9.13 24.27
CA ARG A 22 19.60 9.75 25.60
C ARG A 22 19.03 8.80 26.66
N VAL A 23 17.99 8.04 26.31
CA VAL A 23 17.34 7.05 27.19
C VAL A 23 18.33 5.95 27.56
N GLU A 24 18.98 5.33 26.58
CA GLU A 24 19.97 4.27 26.82
C GLU A 24 21.19 4.79 27.57
N PHE A 25 21.63 6.01 27.28
CA PHE A 25 22.71 6.66 28.01
C PHE A 25 22.37 6.84 29.49
N LEU A 26 21.17 7.35 29.81
CA LEU A 26 20.77 7.50 31.21
C LEU A 26 20.60 6.15 31.93
N ARG A 27 20.16 5.09 31.23
CA ARG A 27 20.14 3.74 31.80
C ARG A 27 21.53 3.28 32.22
N GLN A 28 22.53 3.45 31.36
CA GLN A 28 23.92 3.10 31.69
C GLN A 28 24.52 4.03 32.76
N TRP A 29 24.13 5.31 32.76
CA TRP A 29 24.52 6.29 33.77
C TRP A 29 24.03 5.91 35.17
N ASP A 30 22.81 5.41 35.29
CA ASP A 30 22.23 4.96 36.56
C ASP A 30 22.89 3.67 37.06
N GLN A 31 23.35 2.79 36.15
CA GLN A 31 24.11 1.57 36.47
C GLN A 31 25.56 1.82 36.90
N CYS A 32 26.07 3.04 36.70
CA CYS A 32 27.43 3.42 37.07
C CYS A 32 27.55 3.65 38.59
N LEU A 33 27.84 2.59 39.35
CA LEU A 33 27.98 2.61 40.81
C LEU A 33 29.42 2.83 41.30
N THR A 34 30.42 2.39 40.52
CA THR A 34 31.84 2.47 40.91
C THR A 34 32.40 3.88 40.76
N ARG A 35 33.31 4.29 41.66
CA ARG A 35 34.01 5.58 41.55
C ARG A 35 34.70 5.70 40.19
N GLY A 36 34.38 6.78 39.45
CA GLY A 36 34.96 7.07 38.13
C GLY A 36 34.29 6.36 36.94
N SER A 37 33.31 5.49 37.17
CA SER A 37 32.55 4.85 36.07
C SER A 37 31.77 5.89 35.23
N ARG A 38 31.14 6.87 35.90
CA ARG A 38 30.44 7.98 35.25
C ARG A 38 31.36 8.86 34.40
N THR A 39 32.57 9.15 34.87
CA THR A 39 33.54 9.97 34.12
C THR A 39 34.12 9.21 32.93
N ALA A 40 34.34 7.90 33.06
CA ALA A 40 34.71 7.04 31.94
C ALA A 40 33.61 7.01 30.87
N LEU A 41 32.34 6.88 31.28
CA LEU A 41 31.18 6.87 30.39
C LEU A 41 31.05 8.20 29.62
N LEU A 42 31.25 9.33 30.28
CA LEU A 42 31.26 10.65 29.62
C LEU A 42 32.32 10.76 28.53
N ARG A 43 33.54 10.27 28.81
CA ARG A 43 34.65 10.29 27.85
C ARG A 43 34.38 9.37 26.65
N GLN A 44 33.78 8.20 26.88
CA GLN A 44 33.45 7.24 25.83
C GLN A 44 32.53 7.85 24.76
N TYR A 45 31.52 8.63 25.18
CA TYR A 45 30.57 9.26 24.25
C TYR A 45 30.89 10.73 23.94
N ASN A 46 32.01 11.23 24.47
CA ASN A 46 32.45 12.62 24.41
C ASN A 46 31.30 13.60 24.76
N LEU A 47 30.77 13.43 25.98
CA LEU A 47 29.67 14.19 26.54
C LEU A 47 30.14 15.04 27.72
N THR A 48 29.50 16.20 27.88
CA THR A 48 29.76 17.11 28.99
C THR A 48 28.79 16.84 30.13
N GLY A 49 29.23 16.96 31.39
CA GLY A 49 28.37 16.74 32.55
C GLY A 49 27.10 17.61 32.57
N ASN A 50 27.20 18.85 32.08
CA ASN A 50 26.04 19.74 31.96
C ASN A 50 24.98 19.21 30.98
N THR A 51 25.40 18.57 29.88
CA THR A 51 24.49 17.94 28.92
C THR A 51 23.70 16.80 29.57
N VAL A 52 24.38 15.97 30.35
CA VAL A 52 23.75 14.85 31.06
C VAL A 52 22.82 15.34 32.16
N LYS A 53 23.21 16.38 32.90
CA LYS A 53 22.34 17.01 33.91
C LYS A 53 21.01 17.47 33.29
N ARG A 54 21.06 18.18 32.16
CA ARG A 54 19.84 18.58 31.43
C ARG A 54 18.97 17.40 31.01
N TRP A 55 19.58 16.25 30.69
CA TRP A 55 18.82 15.04 30.33
C TRP A 55 18.14 14.40 31.52
N ILE A 56 18.79 14.40 32.69
CA ILE A 56 18.20 13.95 33.95
C ILE A 56 17.01 14.84 34.31
N ASP A 57 17.20 16.16 34.29
CA ASP A 57 16.14 17.13 34.58
C ASP A 57 14.94 16.94 33.62
N ALA A 58 15.21 16.79 32.31
CA ALA A 58 14.17 16.55 31.31
C ALA A 58 13.44 15.21 31.50
N ARG A 59 14.13 14.16 32.00
CA ARG A 59 13.51 12.88 32.35
C ARG A 59 12.58 13.04 33.55
N GLU A 60 13.05 13.72 34.61
CA GLU A 60 12.30 13.96 35.84
C GLU A 60 11.06 14.83 35.60
N ASN A 61 11.18 15.82 34.71
CA ASN A 61 10.07 16.68 34.31
C ASN A 61 9.08 16.02 33.32
N GLY A 62 9.32 14.77 32.89
CA GLY A 62 8.46 14.09 31.93
C GLY A 62 8.52 14.68 30.50
N GLU A 63 9.54 15.45 30.16
CA GLU A 63 9.65 16.10 28.85
C GLU A 63 9.84 15.10 27.71
N TRP A 64 10.32 13.89 28.02
CA TRP A 64 10.54 12.84 27.01
C TRP A 64 9.23 12.19 26.57
N THR A 65 8.28 12.01 27.49
CA THR A 65 6.94 11.54 27.15
C THR A 65 6.18 12.60 26.37
N ALA A 66 6.29 13.88 26.76
CA ALA A 66 5.73 14.99 26.00
C ALA A 66 6.36 15.11 24.60
N SER A 67 7.68 14.93 24.49
CA SER A 67 8.41 14.99 23.22
C SER A 67 8.06 13.84 22.26
N MET A 68 7.76 12.64 22.76
CA MET A 68 7.28 11.55 21.89
C MET A 68 5.90 11.87 21.31
N VAL A 69 5.01 12.47 22.10
CA VAL A 69 3.70 12.92 21.63
C VAL A 69 3.84 14.06 20.62
N THR A 70 4.66 15.08 20.92
CA THR A 70 4.85 16.20 19.99
C THR A 70 5.62 15.83 18.73
N VAL A 71 6.56 14.88 18.76
CA VAL A 71 7.20 14.35 17.54
C VAL A 71 6.19 13.56 16.71
N SER A 72 5.27 12.83 17.33
CA SER A 72 4.20 12.14 16.60
C SER A 72 3.24 13.12 15.91
N ASP A 73 2.91 14.24 16.55
CA ASP A 73 2.06 15.28 15.95
C ASP A 73 2.81 16.21 15.00
N ALA A 74 4.09 16.49 15.27
CA ALA A 74 4.97 17.19 14.35
C ALA A 74 5.27 16.33 13.11
N SER A 75 5.40 15.01 13.21
CA SER A 75 5.55 14.11 12.06
C SER A 75 4.29 14.07 11.19
N LYS A 76 3.09 14.26 11.78
CA LYS A 76 1.86 14.45 11.00
C LYS A 76 1.85 15.82 10.29
N ASN A 77 2.38 16.85 10.93
CA ASN A 77 2.43 18.22 10.40
C ASN A 77 3.67 18.53 9.53
N ALA A 78 4.68 17.67 9.56
CA ALA A 78 5.95 17.78 8.82
C ALA A 78 5.93 16.97 7.53
N MET A 79 4.75 16.68 6.96
CA MET A 79 4.67 16.32 5.55
C MET A 79 5.14 17.54 4.76
N THR A 80 6.36 17.46 4.25
CA THR A 80 7.03 18.56 3.55
C THR A 80 6.15 19.01 2.37
N ASN A 81 6.25 20.28 1.96
CA ASN A 81 5.45 20.79 0.82
C ASN A 81 5.65 19.94 -0.46
N ARG A 82 6.82 19.32 -0.61
CA ARG A 82 7.13 18.38 -1.69
C ARG A 82 6.34 17.08 -1.58
N GLU A 83 6.30 16.46 -0.41
CA GLU A 83 5.51 15.24 -0.16
C GLU A 83 4.01 15.52 -0.31
N ARG A 84 3.51 16.70 0.12
CA ARG A 84 2.13 17.13 -0.14
C ARG A 84 1.82 17.24 -1.63
N ALA A 85 2.72 17.82 -2.42
CA ALA A 85 2.55 17.95 -3.86
C ALA A 85 2.61 16.60 -4.58
N GLU A 86 3.53 15.72 -4.19
CA GLU A 86 3.65 14.37 -4.73
C GLU A 86 2.40 13.54 -4.40
N LEU A 87 1.90 13.62 -3.17
CA LEU A 87 0.71 12.89 -2.76
C LEU A 87 -0.56 13.41 -3.46
N ALA A 88 -0.66 14.71 -3.72
CA ALA A 88 -1.73 15.28 -4.55
C ALA A 88 -1.63 14.82 -6.02
N ARG A 89 -0.40 14.77 -6.58
CA ARG A 89 -0.16 14.25 -7.93
C ARG A 89 -0.54 12.78 -8.03
N LEU A 90 -0.07 11.95 -7.10
CA LEU A 90 -0.34 10.52 -7.04
C LEU A 90 -1.84 10.24 -6.91
N ARG A 91 -2.58 11.03 -6.12
CA ARG A 91 -4.05 10.90 -6.03
C ARG A 91 -4.74 11.19 -7.35
N ARG A 92 -4.37 12.26 -8.05
CA ARG A 92 -4.92 12.59 -9.38
C ARG A 92 -4.62 11.49 -10.39
N GLU A 93 -3.41 10.95 -10.37
CA GLU A 93 -3.02 9.84 -11.24
C GLU A 93 -3.83 8.58 -10.92
N ASN A 94 -4.04 8.27 -9.65
CA ASN A 94 -4.88 7.15 -9.23
C ASN A 94 -6.33 7.30 -9.71
N GLU A 95 -6.91 8.50 -9.57
CA GLU A 95 -8.26 8.79 -10.08
C GLU A 95 -8.36 8.64 -11.61
N GLN A 96 -7.36 9.10 -12.35
CA GLN A 96 -7.31 8.93 -13.80
C GLN A 96 -7.17 7.46 -14.21
N LEU A 97 -6.33 6.70 -13.50
CA LEU A 97 -6.16 5.27 -13.74
C LEU A 97 -7.44 4.50 -13.44
N LYS A 98 -8.15 4.83 -12.35
CA LYS A 98 -9.45 4.23 -12.03
C LYS A 98 -10.48 4.47 -13.13
N LYS A 99 -10.56 5.69 -13.69
CA LYS A 99 -11.43 5.99 -14.84
C LYS A 99 -11.08 5.17 -16.07
N LYS A 100 -9.79 4.93 -16.33
CA LYS A 100 -9.35 4.08 -17.46
C LYS A 100 -9.70 2.61 -17.25
N VAL A 101 -9.63 2.13 -16.00
CA VAL A 101 -10.06 0.78 -15.65
C VAL A 101 -11.57 0.64 -15.89
N GLU A 102 -12.37 1.57 -15.38
CA GLU A 102 -13.83 1.59 -15.60
C GLU A 102 -14.20 1.63 -17.09
N GLN A 103 -13.48 2.42 -17.89
CA GLN A 103 -13.65 2.44 -19.34
C GLN A 103 -13.30 1.10 -19.99
N SER A 104 -12.24 0.43 -19.54
CA SER A 104 -11.83 -0.87 -20.08
C SER A 104 -12.83 -1.97 -19.72
N GLU A 105 -13.38 -1.94 -18.51
CA GLU A 105 -14.45 -2.84 -18.07
C GLU A 105 -15.72 -2.65 -18.91
N ALA A 106 -16.11 -1.41 -19.20
CA ALA A 106 -17.24 -1.13 -20.08
C ALA A 106 -17.02 -1.65 -21.51
N VAL A 107 -15.79 -1.53 -22.04
CA VAL A 107 -15.42 -2.09 -23.35
C VAL A 107 -15.53 -3.62 -23.33
N GLN A 108 -15.05 -4.28 -22.27
CA GLN A 108 -15.19 -5.74 -22.13
C GLN A 108 -16.67 -6.17 -22.08
N GLU A 109 -17.52 -5.42 -21.40
CA GLU A 109 -18.96 -5.72 -21.35
C GLU A 109 -19.62 -5.59 -22.73
N ILE A 110 -19.29 -4.54 -23.49
CA ILE A 110 -19.80 -4.35 -24.86
C ILE A 110 -19.33 -5.47 -25.78
N LEU A 111 -18.05 -5.85 -25.70
CA LEU A 111 -17.50 -6.95 -26.49
C LEU A 111 -18.15 -8.29 -26.13
N GLY A 112 -18.42 -8.54 -24.85
CA GLY A 112 -19.16 -9.72 -24.40
C GLY A 112 -20.57 -9.78 -25.00
N LYS A 113 -21.31 -8.67 -24.94
CA LYS A 113 -22.66 -8.56 -25.55
C LYS A 113 -22.63 -8.74 -27.07
N ALA A 114 -21.62 -8.18 -27.74
CA ALA A 114 -21.45 -8.35 -29.18
C ALA A 114 -21.15 -9.81 -29.56
N TYR A 115 -20.33 -10.50 -28.75
CA TYR A 115 -20.05 -11.92 -28.93
C TYR A 115 -21.32 -12.77 -28.76
N GLU A 116 -22.09 -12.52 -27.70
CA GLU A 116 -23.38 -13.20 -27.45
C GLU A 116 -24.37 -13.01 -28.60
N LEU A 117 -24.47 -11.79 -29.15
CA LEU A 117 -25.30 -11.52 -30.34
C LEU A 117 -24.83 -12.29 -31.57
N LEU A 118 -23.51 -12.35 -31.82
CA LEU A 118 -22.95 -13.10 -32.94
C LEU A 118 -23.18 -14.62 -32.79
N GLU A 119 -23.04 -15.15 -31.58
CA GLU A 119 -23.31 -16.55 -31.28
C GLU A 119 -24.80 -16.89 -31.43
N GLY A 120 -25.68 -15.98 -31.02
CA GLY A 120 -27.13 -16.08 -31.27
C GLY A 120 -27.49 -16.13 -32.75
N MET A 121 -26.89 -15.26 -33.58
CA MET A 121 -27.08 -15.27 -35.05
C MET A 121 -26.53 -16.53 -35.72
N ASN A 122 -25.39 -17.03 -35.26
CA ASN A 122 -24.81 -18.27 -35.78
C ASN A 122 -25.65 -19.49 -35.40
N THR A 123 -26.15 -19.53 -34.15
CA THR A 123 -27.05 -20.59 -33.67
C THR A 123 -28.38 -20.57 -34.43
N SER A 124 -28.97 -19.40 -34.68
CA SER A 124 -30.18 -19.29 -35.48
C SER A 124 -29.93 -19.72 -36.94
N SER A 125 -28.77 -19.39 -37.50
CA SER A 125 -28.39 -19.77 -38.87
C SER A 125 -28.08 -21.28 -39.01
N GLN A 126 -27.54 -21.91 -37.97
CA GLN A 126 -27.34 -23.37 -37.92
C GLN A 126 -28.66 -24.14 -37.74
N ASN A 127 -29.64 -23.56 -37.04
CA ASN A 127 -30.97 -24.16 -36.91
C ASN A 127 -31.80 -24.07 -38.19
N ASP A 128 -31.48 -23.15 -39.11
CA ASP A 128 -32.29 -22.89 -40.32
C ASP A 128 -31.85 -23.70 -41.56
N ASN A 129 -30.87 -24.62 -41.45
CA ASN A 129 -30.15 -25.10 -42.64
C ASN A 129 -29.85 -26.60 -42.72
N ASN A 130 -30.73 -27.48 -42.23
CA ASN A 130 -30.60 -28.92 -42.52
C ASN A 130 -31.89 -29.69 -42.82
N ASP A 131 -33.05 -29.03 -42.87
CA ASP A 131 -34.26 -29.69 -43.37
C ASP A 131 -34.39 -29.45 -44.87
N ILE A 132 -34.15 -30.49 -45.67
CA ILE A 132 -34.56 -30.52 -47.07
C ILE A 132 -36.06 -30.21 -47.07
N PRO A 133 -36.53 -29.15 -47.75
CA PRO A 133 -37.95 -28.82 -47.76
C PRO A 133 -38.72 -30.04 -48.28
N VAL A 134 -39.85 -30.38 -47.64
CA VAL A 134 -40.66 -31.57 -47.96
C VAL A 134 -40.96 -31.71 -49.46
N SER A 135 -41.05 -30.60 -50.19
CA SER A 135 -41.26 -30.59 -51.65
C SER A 135 -40.10 -31.16 -52.47
N LEU A 136 -38.90 -31.28 -51.90
CA LEU A 136 -37.68 -31.80 -52.52
C LEU A 136 -37.26 -33.16 -51.96
N MET A 137 -38.02 -33.75 -51.02
CA MET A 137 -37.73 -35.07 -50.47
C MET A 137 -38.07 -36.18 -51.47
N SER A 138 -37.22 -37.20 -51.57
CA SER A 138 -37.60 -38.43 -52.26
C SER A 138 -38.72 -39.16 -51.49
N ALA A 139 -39.49 -40.01 -52.17
CA ALA A 139 -40.62 -40.72 -51.56
C ALA A 139 -40.24 -41.55 -50.32
N THR A 140 -39.01 -42.08 -50.30
CA THR A 140 -38.45 -42.83 -49.17
C THR A 140 -38.09 -41.92 -48.00
N GLU A 141 -37.51 -40.74 -48.27
CA GLU A 141 -37.15 -39.76 -47.24
C GLU A 141 -38.38 -39.13 -46.59
N TYR A 142 -39.44 -38.89 -47.36
CA TYR A 142 -40.71 -38.38 -46.84
C TYR A 142 -41.40 -39.36 -45.89
N ALA A 143 -41.34 -40.67 -46.19
CA ALA A 143 -41.90 -41.71 -45.33
C ALA A 143 -41.15 -41.86 -44.00
N ASP A 144 -39.83 -41.63 -43.99
CA ASP A 144 -39.04 -41.58 -42.76
C ASP A 144 -39.33 -40.30 -41.96
N TRP A 145 -39.48 -39.16 -42.63
CA TRP A 145 -39.85 -37.88 -42.01
C TRP A 145 -41.23 -37.95 -41.32
N LEU A 146 -42.24 -38.53 -41.98
CA LEU A 146 -43.57 -38.75 -41.40
C LEU A 146 -43.53 -39.65 -40.14
N ARG A 147 -42.74 -40.72 -40.17
CA ARG A 147 -42.55 -41.62 -39.02
C ARG A 147 -41.86 -40.91 -37.86
N ARG A 148 -40.84 -40.10 -38.15
CA ARG A 148 -40.06 -39.37 -37.15
C ARG A 148 -40.89 -38.29 -36.46
N ASN A 149 -41.81 -37.66 -37.18
CA ASN A 149 -42.73 -36.64 -36.66
C ASN A 149 -44.06 -37.20 -36.12
N LYS A 150 -44.26 -38.54 -36.12
CA LYS A 150 -45.49 -39.19 -35.66
C LYS A 150 -46.76 -38.65 -36.34
N LEU A 151 -46.63 -38.30 -37.61
CA LEU A 151 -47.73 -37.80 -38.45
C LEU A 151 -48.38 -38.93 -39.27
N SER A 152 -47.95 -40.17 -39.05
CA SER A 152 -48.42 -41.40 -39.69
C SER A 152 -48.91 -42.40 -38.66
#